data_AF-A0A1D8PMU4-F1
#
_entry.id   AF-A0A1D8PMU4-F1
#
_cell.length_a   1.000
_cell.length_b   1.000
_cell.length_c   1.000
_cell.angle_alpha   90.00
_cell.angle_beta   90.00
_cell.angle_gamma   90.00
#
_symmetry.space_group_name_H-M   'P 1'
#
loop_
_entity.id
_entity.type
_entity.pdbx_description
1 polymer ?
#
loop_
_entity_poly.entity_id
_entity_poly.type
_entity_poly.pdbx_seq_one_letter_code
_entity_poly.pdbx_strand_id
1 'polypeptide(L)'
;MKKKNFAPLSFLWLIMSDNILRDRLGPEKFEKAVEFYDADQKLTPEDRVQIRDDLKSVLVGDNLASYGSGLIGFLMPTIYMRFFKKGSVNAKSFFQKPLLSGAIGVANMMVTHRIYSKKLFDEKVSSGLPERQLNVWKAMEQRSLGVYMFYYAKTAQDPKFKLEDPREYTEENRLKVRFDPEKYKEGHPHDELSTWDRIRLSNGYDITEEKSAWDEIRSK
;
A
#
# COMPACT_ATOMS: atom_id res chain seq x y z
N MET A 1 -34.64 -21.67 38.58
CA MET A 1 -33.43 -22.17 37.90
C MET A 1 -32.87 -21.08 36.99
N LYS A 2 -31.79 -20.38 37.38
CA LYS A 2 -31.06 -19.50 36.45
C LYS A 2 -29.85 -20.29 35.93
N LYS A 3 -29.89 -20.69 34.65
CA LYS A 3 -28.73 -21.28 33.97
C LYS A 3 -27.63 -20.23 33.98
N LYS A 4 -26.54 -20.49 34.70
CA LYS A 4 -25.29 -19.73 34.57
C LYS A 4 -24.76 -20.02 33.17
N ASN A 5 -24.89 -19.06 32.27
CA ASN A 5 -24.23 -19.10 30.96
C ASN A 5 -22.72 -19.05 31.23
N PHE A 6 -22.08 -20.22 31.23
CA PHE A 6 -20.64 -20.26 31.11
C PHE A 6 -20.30 -19.73 29.71
N ALA A 7 -19.60 -18.61 29.66
CA ALA A 7 -18.93 -18.22 28.42
C ALA A 7 -18.04 -19.41 28.01
N PRO A 8 -18.10 -19.85 26.74
CA PRO A 8 -17.31 -20.97 26.29
C PRO A 8 -15.83 -20.69 26.54
N LEU A 9 -15.05 -21.71 26.91
CA LEU A 9 -13.60 -21.63 27.13
C LEU A 9 -12.86 -20.98 25.95
N SER A 10 -13.43 -21.00 24.74
CA SER A 10 -12.92 -20.27 23.59
C SER A 10 -12.82 -18.76 23.81
N PHE A 11 -13.71 -18.17 24.62
CA PHE A 11 -13.67 -16.75 24.97
C PHE A 11 -12.51 -16.41 25.92
N LEU A 12 -12.17 -17.34 26.82
CA LEU A 12 -10.99 -17.20 27.69
C LEU A 12 -9.70 -17.37 26.89
N TRP A 13 -9.65 -18.32 25.95
CA TRP A 13 -8.53 -18.45 25.01
C TRP A 13 -8.32 -17.19 24.17
N LEU A 14 -9.41 -16.48 23.84
CA LEU A 14 -9.35 -15.24 23.07
C LEU A 14 -8.82 -14.04 23.89
N ILE A 15 -8.99 -14.06 25.22
CA ILE A 15 -8.44 -13.02 26.12
C ILE A 15 -6.97 -13.30 26.48
N MET A 16 -6.48 -14.52 26.27
CA MET A 16 -5.14 -14.95 26.70
C MET A 16 -4.12 -15.14 25.57
N SER A 17 -4.42 -14.78 24.32
CA SER A 17 -3.33 -14.70 23.36
C SER A 17 -2.49 -13.48 23.70
N ASP A 18 -1.30 -13.68 24.27
CA ASP A 18 -0.30 -12.64 24.59
C ASP A 18 0.22 -11.87 23.34
N ASN A 19 -0.46 -12.01 22.19
CA ASN A 19 -0.10 -11.41 20.92
C ASN A 19 -1.00 -10.19 20.63
N ILE A 20 -0.43 -9.00 20.82
CA ILE A 20 -1.13 -7.72 20.64
C ILE A 20 -1.60 -7.49 19.19
N LEU A 21 -0.90 -8.04 18.19
CA LEU A 21 -1.35 -7.91 16.80
C LEU A 21 -2.64 -8.68 16.57
N ARG A 22 -2.76 -9.89 17.12
CA ARG A 22 -3.97 -10.70 17.01
C ARG A 22 -5.18 -9.98 17.60
N ASP A 23 -5.01 -9.35 18.76
CA ASP A 23 -6.08 -8.60 19.43
C ASP A 23 -6.52 -7.38 18.61
N ARG A 24 -5.57 -6.66 17.99
CA ARG A 24 -5.87 -5.46 17.18
C ARG A 24 -6.47 -5.77 15.82
N LEU A 25 -5.95 -6.78 15.14
CA LEU A 25 -6.40 -7.16 13.79
C LEU A 25 -7.69 -7.98 13.83
N GLY A 26 -7.91 -8.72 14.91
CA GLY A 26 -8.86 -9.80 14.99
C GLY A 26 -8.31 -11.09 14.37
N PRO A 27 -8.91 -12.25 14.71
CA PRO A 27 -8.35 -13.56 14.36
C PRO A 27 -8.22 -13.78 12.85
N GLU A 28 -9.25 -13.46 12.04
CA GLU A 28 -9.20 -13.72 10.59
C GLU A 28 -8.08 -12.94 9.88
N LYS A 29 -7.93 -11.65 10.22
CA LYS A 29 -6.89 -10.81 9.62
C LYS A 29 -5.50 -11.20 10.10
N PHE A 30 -5.39 -11.63 11.36
CA PHE A 30 -4.15 -12.15 11.91
C PHE A 30 -3.70 -13.42 11.18
N GLU A 31 -4.60 -14.39 10.96
CA GLU A 31 -4.30 -15.60 10.19
C GLU A 31 -3.87 -15.25 8.74
N LYS A 32 -4.52 -14.30 8.08
CA LYS A 32 -4.08 -13.84 6.74
C LYS A 32 -2.69 -13.21 6.75
N ALA A 33 -2.35 -12.44 7.79
CA ALA A 33 -1.01 -11.88 7.93
C ALA A 33 0.04 -12.98 8.13
N VAL A 34 -0.31 -14.01 8.89
CA VAL A 34 0.48 -15.21 9.10
C VAL A 34 0.66 -16.00 7.78
N GLU A 35 -0.40 -16.24 7.02
CA GLU A 35 -0.35 -16.92 5.72
C GLU A 35 0.57 -16.18 4.74
N PHE A 36 0.48 -14.84 4.71
CA PHE A 36 1.37 -14.02 3.91
C PHE A 36 2.82 -14.14 4.36
N TYR A 37 3.08 -14.06 5.68
CA TYR A 37 4.41 -14.18 6.24
C TYR A 37 5.05 -15.54 5.87
N ASP A 38 4.35 -16.65 6.08
CA ASP A 38 4.86 -18.00 5.81
C ASP A 38 5.15 -18.22 4.31
N ALA A 39 4.35 -17.61 3.43
CA ALA A 39 4.60 -17.63 1.99
C ALA A 39 5.84 -16.75 1.64
N ASP A 40 5.95 -15.56 2.23
CA ASP A 40 7.04 -14.60 1.97
C ASP A 40 8.42 -15.12 2.40
N GLN A 41 8.49 -15.91 3.48
CA GLN A 41 9.75 -16.49 3.97
C GLN A 41 10.36 -17.49 2.99
N LYS A 42 9.57 -18.06 2.07
CA LYS A 42 10.05 -19.03 1.08
C LYS A 42 10.71 -18.36 -0.14
N LEU A 43 10.57 -17.05 -0.29
CA LEU A 43 11.06 -16.32 -1.47
C LEU A 43 12.57 -16.08 -1.44
N THR A 44 13.23 -16.29 -2.59
CA THR A 44 14.61 -15.83 -2.81
C THR A 44 14.65 -14.32 -3.10
N PRO A 45 15.83 -13.66 -3.04
CA PRO A 45 15.98 -12.26 -3.47
C PRO A 45 15.50 -12.02 -4.90
N GLU A 46 15.77 -12.95 -5.82
CA GLU A 46 15.34 -12.88 -7.22
C GLU A 46 13.82 -12.99 -7.34
N ASP A 47 13.20 -13.89 -6.57
CA ASP A 47 11.74 -14.01 -6.51
C ASP A 47 11.10 -12.66 -6.09
N ARG A 48 11.71 -11.94 -5.15
CA ARG A 48 11.23 -10.62 -4.68
C ARG A 48 11.34 -9.54 -5.74
N VAL A 49 12.44 -9.52 -6.50
CA VAL A 49 12.62 -8.63 -7.66
C VAL A 49 11.51 -8.88 -8.68
N GLN A 50 11.25 -10.16 -9.00
CA GLN A 50 10.21 -10.51 -9.96
C GLN A 50 8.81 -10.12 -9.48
N ILE A 51 8.48 -10.39 -8.21
CA ILE A 51 7.18 -10.01 -7.62
C ILE A 51 6.99 -8.49 -7.64
N ARG A 52 8.03 -7.71 -7.33
CA ARG A 52 8.00 -6.24 -7.44
C ARG A 52 7.63 -5.81 -8.86
N ASP A 53 8.32 -6.36 -9.87
CA ASP A 53 8.12 -5.96 -11.27
C ASP A 53 6.75 -6.40 -11.79
N ASP A 54 6.28 -7.57 -11.37
CA ASP A 54 4.95 -8.08 -11.63
C ASP A 54 3.85 -7.19 -11.03
N LEU A 55 3.99 -6.79 -9.76
CA LEU A 55 3.06 -5.89 -9.07
C LEU A 55 3.06 -4.51 -9.75
N LYS A 56 4.23 -3.99 -10.12
CA LYS A 56 4.35 -2.73 -10.85
C LYS A 56 3.61 -2.80 -12.19
N SER A 57 3.75 -3.90 -12.93
CA SER A 57 3.03 -4.11 -14.20
C SER A 57 1.51 -4.11 -14.01
N VAL A 58 1.01 -4.87 -13.03
CA VAL A 58 -0.43 -4.92 -12.68
C VAL A 58 -0.96 -3.54 -12.29
N LEU A 59 -0.24 -2.82 -11.42
CA LEU A 59 -0.64 -1.49 -10.95
C LEU A 59 -0.60 -0.44 -12.07
N VAL A 60 0.41 -0.47 -12.94
CA VAL A 60 0.49 0.45 -14.07
C VAL A 60 -0.65 0.19 -15.05
N GLY A 61 -0.93 -1.07 -15.38
CA GLY A 61 -2.05 -1.44 -16.27
C GLY A 61 -3.41 -1.00 -15.71
N ASP A 62 -3.65 -1.26 -14.43
CA ASP A 62 -4.85 -0.82 -13.71
C ASP A 62 -4.99 0.70 -13.67
N ASN A 63 -3.91 1.41 -13.32
CA ASN A 63 -3.91 2.87 -13.26
C ASN A 63 -4.15 3.51 -14.63
N LEU A 64 -3.55 2.98 -15.71
CA LEU A 64 -3.77 3.48 -17.07
C LEU A 64 -5.24 3.32 -17.49
N ALA A 65 -5.83 2.14 -17.27
CA ALA A 65 -7.24 1.91 -17.57
C ALA A 65 -8.15 2.83 -16.74
N SER A 66 -7.87 2.95 -15.45
CA SER A 66 -8.67 3.73 -14.50
C SER A 66 -8.59 5.22 -14.80
N TYR A 67 -7.40 5.79 -14.95
CA TYR A 67 -7.22 7.20 -15.29
C TYR A 67 -7.75 7.53 -16.69
N GLY A 68 -7.54 6.64 -17.67
CA GLY A 68 -8.12 6.79 -19.00
C GLY A 68 -9.65 6.82 -18.95
N SER A 69 -10.27 5.90 -18.21
CA SER A 69 -11.72 5.89 -18.02
C SER A 69 -12.23 7.13 -17.27
N GLY A 70 -11.49 7.62 -16.29
CA GLY A 70 -11.82 8.83 -15.55
C GLY A 70 -11.81 10.06 -16.46
N LEU A 71 -10.82 10.17 -17.33
CA LEU A 71 -10.75 11.23 -18.34
C LEU A 71 -11.93 11.16 -19.32
N ILE A 72 -12.26 9.97 -19.81
CA ILE A 72 -13.44 9.77 -20.68
C ILE A 72 -14.71 10.23 -19.95
N GLY A 73 -14.93 9.72 -18.73
CA GLY A 73 -16.09 10.09 -17.89
C GLY A 73 -16.18 11.59 -17.63
N PHE A 74 -15.05 12.24 -17.40
CA PHE A 74 -14.97 13.68 -17.22
C PHE A 74 -15.37 14.46 -18.48
N LEU A 75 -14.92 14.01 -19.65
CA LEU A 75 -15.23 14.66 -20.93
C LEU A 75 -16.65 14.36 -21.43
N MET A 76 -17.31 13.30 -20.95
CA MET A 76 -18.62 12.86 -21.44
C MET A 76 -19.70 13.95 -21.44
N PRO A 77 -19.93 14.74 -20.37
CA PRO A 77 -20.90 15.84 -20.43
C PRO A 77 -20.58 16.89 -21.48
N THR A 78 -19.29 17.20 -21.69
CA THR A 78 -18.85 18.16 -22.70
C THR A 78 -19.09 17.63 -24.11
N ILE A 79 -18.72 16.37 -24.36
CA ILE A 79 -18.97 15.67 -25.61
C ILE A 79 -20.48 15.63 -25.89
N TYR A 80 -21.28 15.20 -24.91
CA TYR A 80 -22.73 15.13 -25.03
C TYR A 80 -23.35 16.48 -25.39
N MET A 81 -23.00 17.54 -24.65
CA MET A 81 -23.57 18.88 -24.87
C MET A 81 -23.15 19.47 -26.23
N ARG A 82 -21.90 19.28 -26.64
CA ARG A 82 -21.40 19.86 -27.90
C ARG A 82 -21.92 19.15 -29.14
N PHE A 83 -22.00 17.82 -29.11
CA PHE A 83 -22.32 17.04 -30.30
C PHE A 83 -23.80 16.63 -30.38
N PHE A 84 -24.50 16.53 -29.24
CA PHE A 84 -25.87 16.03 -29.19
C PHE A 84 -26.90 17.07 -28.72
N LYS A 85 -26.50 18.10 -27.95
CA LYS A 85 -27.41 19.16 -27.48
C LYS A 85 -27.05 20.55 -28.03
N LYS A 86 -27.24 20.70 -29.35
CA LYS A 86 -27.11 21.98 -30.07
C LYS A 86 -28.00 23.04 -29.40
N GLY A 87 -27.41 24.11 -28.88
CA GLY A 87 -28.15 25.23 -28.26
C GLY A 87 -27.94 25.43 -26.75
N SER A 88 -27.22 24.54 -26.06
CA SER A 88 -26.96 24.67 -24.61
C SER A 88 -25.49 24.79 -24.22
N VAL A 89 -24.61 24.96 -25.21
CA VAL A 89 -23.17 25.07 -25.01
C VAL A 89 -22.85 26.50 -24.58
N ASN A 90 -22.26 26.65 -23.39
CA ASN A 90 -21.62 27.91 -23.04
C ASN A 90 -20.36 28.06 -23.90
N ALA A 91 -20.42 28.93 -24.92
CA ALA A 91 -19.31 29.16 -25.85
C ALA A 91 -18.02 29.66 -25.18
N LYS A 92 -18.10 30.22 -23.97
CA LYS A 92 -16.93 30.71 -23.21
C LYS A 92 -16.22 29.62 -22.40
N SER A 93 -16.83 28.45 -22.21
CA SER A 93 -16.23 27.37 -21.41
C SER A 93 -15.87 26.17 -22.27
N PHE A 94 -14.64 25.68 -22.12
CA PHE A 94 -14.26 24.42 -22.74
C PHE A 94 -15.06 23.26 -22.13
N PHE A 95 -15.04 23.14 -20.81
CA PHE A 95 -15.77 22.11 -20.06
C PHE A 95 -17.21 22.54 -19.77
N GLN A 96 -18.16 21.72 -20.19
CA GLN A 96 -19.57 21.91 -19.88
C GLN A 96 -19.90 21.15 -18.59
N LYS A 97 -20.53 21.81 -17.62
CA LYS A 97 -20.95 21.25 -16.32
C LYS A 97 -19.77 20.65 -15.51
N PRO A 98 -18.76 21.46 -15.11
CA PRO A 98 -17.52 20.97 -14.50
C PRO A 98 -17.72 20.09 -13.26
N LEU A 99 -18.68 20.41 -12.38
CA LEU A 99 -18.98 19.57 -11.21
C LEU A 99 -19.52 18.18 -11.60
N LEU A 100 -20.41 18.13 -12.59
CA LEU A 100 -20.95 16.87 -13.09
C LEU A 100 -19.86 16.06 -13.82
N SER A 101 -19.05 16.73 -14.63
CA SER A 101 -17.86 16.13 -15.25
C SER A 101 -16.92 15.53 -14.20
N GLY A 102 -16.59 16.27 -13.15
CA GLY A 102 -15.77 15.78 -12.04
C GLY A 102 -16.36 14.53 -11.38
N ALA A 103 -17.65 14.58 -11.04
CA ALA A 103 -18.34 13.45 -10.41
C ALA A 103 -18.37 12.19 -11.29
N ILE A 104 -18.70 12.34 -12.58
CA ILE A 104 -18.71 11.21 -13.53
C ILE A 104 -17.30 10.67 -13.75
N GLY A 105 -16.29 11.55 -13.88
CA GLY A 105 -14.90 11.14 -14.02
C GLY A 105 -14.41 10.32 -12.85
N VAL A 106 -14.61 10.81 -11.62
CA VAL A 106 -14.22 10.07 -10.40
C VAL A 106 -14.99 8.75 -10.27
N ALA A 107 -16.31 8.77 -10.49
CA ALA A 107 -17.12 7.55 -10.42
C ALA A 107 -16.65 6.50 -11.44
N ASN A 108 -16.41 6.91 -12.69
CA ASN A 108 -15.97 6.00 -13.74
C ASN A 108 -14.56 5.44 -13.48
N MET A 109 -13.66 6.27 -12.94
CA MET A 109 -12.33 5.85 -12.50
C MET A 109 -12.42 4.78 -11.41
N MET A 110 -13.23 5.00 -10.37
CA MET A 110 -13.37 4.04 -9.25
C MET A 110 -13.99 2.71 -9.70
N VAL A 111 -15.01 2.76 -10.57
CA VAL A 111 -15.64 1.56 -11.12
C VAL A 111 -14.65 0.78 -11.98
N THR A 112 -13.94 1.47 -12.88
CA THR A 112 -12.95 0.83 -13.76
C THR A 112 -11.79 0.25 -12.96
N HIS A 113 -11.28 0.98 -11.96
CA HIS A 113 -10.25 0.50 -11.05
C HIS A 113 -10.65 -0.80 -10.37
N ARG A 114 -11.86 -0.87 -9.81
CA ARG A 114 -12.35 -2.09 -9.15
C ARG A 114 -12.39 -3.28 -10.11
N ILE A 115 -12.78 -3.06 -11.36
CA ILE A 115 -12.89 -4.11 -12.39
C ILE A 115 -11.49 -4.54 -12.88
N TYR A 116 -10.65 -3.59 -13.27
CA TYR A 116 -9.34 -3.86 -13.88
C TYR A 116 -8.31 -4.34 -12.87
N SER A 117 -8.26 -3.75 -11.66
CA SER A 117 -7.41 -4.25 -10.57
C SER A 117 -7.68 -5.73 -10.29
N LYS A 118 -8.96 -6.12 -10.20
CA LYS A 118 -9.34 -7.52 -9.99
C LYS A 118 -8.97 -8.40 -11.19
N LYS A 119 -9.32 -7.96 -12.40
CA LYS A 119 -9.02 -8.69 -13.63
C LYS A 119 -7.52 -8.98 -13.77
N LEU A 120 -6.68 -7.96 -13.64
CA LEU A 120 -5.23 -8.10 -13.81
C LEU A 120 -4.60 -8.94 -12.68
N PHE A 121 -5.12 -8.83 -11.46
CA PHE A 121 -4.72 -9.71 -10.35
C PHE A 121 -5.05 -11.18 -10.63
N ASP A 122 -6.30 -11.47 -11.02
CA ASP A 122 -6.76 -12.83 -11.32
C ASP A 122 -5.99 -13.42 -12.52
N GLU A 123 -5.77 -12.63 -13.58
CA GLU A 123 -4.94 -13.02 -14.73
C GLU A 123 -3.53 -13.40 -14.28
N LYS A 124 -2.90 -12.59 -13.42
CA LYS A 124 -1.56 -12.85 -12.91
C LYS A 124 -1.49 -14.11 -12.04
N VAL A 125 -2.46 -14.31 -11.15
CA VAL A 125 -2.56 -15.54 -10.34
C VAL A 125 -2.73 -16.78 -11.24
N SER A 126 -3.40 -16.64 -12.38
CA SER A 126 -3.63 -17.72 -13.35
C SER A 126 -2.52 -17.89 -14.41
N SER A 127 -1.51 -17.02 -14.46
CA SER A 127 -0.54 -16.96 -15.58
C SER A 127 0.56 -18.03 -15.53
N GLY A 128 0.42 -19.06 -14.70
CA GLY A 128 1.45 -20.11 -14.53
C GLY A 128 2.67 -19.64 -13.73
N LEU A 129 2.48 -18.78 -12.72
CA LEU A 129 3.56 -18.36 -11.81
C LEU A 129 4.23 -19.57 -11.15
N PRO A 130 5.56 -19.53 -10.89
CA PRO A 130 6.20 -20.57 -10.11
C PRO A 130 5.60 -20.61 -8.69
N GLU A 131 5.60 -21.80 -8.08
CA GLU A 131 4.80 -22.09 -6.89
C GLU A 131 5.08 -21.13 -5.71
N ARG A 132 6.34 -20.75 -5.49
CA ARG A 132 6.72 -19.84 -4.41
C ARG A 132 6.08 -18.46 -4.57
N GLN A 133 6.16 -17.89 -5.78
CA GLN A 133 5.52 -16.61 -6.12
C GLN A 133 4.00 -16.73 -6.05
N LEU A 134 3.43 -17.81 -6.62
CA LEU A 134 1.99 -18.03 -6.64
C LEU A 134 1.39 -18.05 -5.23
N ASN A 135 2.05 -18.71 -4.28
CA ASN A 135 1.60 -18.78 -2.89
C ASN A 135 1.55 -17.40 -2.24
N VAL A 136 2.55 -16.56 -2.50
CA VAL A 136 2.57 -15.18 -2.01
C VAL A 136 1.47 -14.33 -2.66
N TRP A 137 1.29 -14.43 -3.98
CA TRP A 137 0.21 -13.72 -4.67
C TRP A 137 -1.17 -14.07 -4.12
N LYS A 138 -1.42 -15.36 -3.82
CA LYS A 138 -2.68 -15.81 -3.21
C LYS A 138 -2.88 -15.29 -1.78
N ALA A 139 -1.80 -15.04 -1.05
CA ALA A 139 -1.84 -14.51 0.30
C ALA A 139 -1.94 -12.97 0.37
N MET A 140 -1.73 -12.25 -0.75
CA MET A 140 -1.89 -10.79 -0.80
C MET A 140 -3.36 -10.36 -0.81
N GLU A 141 -3.66 -9.25 -0.13
CA GLU A 141 -4.93 -8.55 -0.35
C GLU A 141 -4.90 -7.74 -1.65
N GLN A 142 -5.77 -8.09 -2.61
CA GLN A 142 -5.90 -7.43 -3.92
C GLN A 142 -6.12 -5.91 -3.85
N ARG A 143 -6.75 -5.39 -2.79
CA ARG A 143 -6.96 -3.94 -2.63
C ARG A 143 -5.71 -3.19 -2.16
N SER A 144 -4.69 -3.91 -1.70
CA SER A 144 -3.47 -3.35 -1.10
C SER A 144 -2.21 -3.66 -1.92
N LEU A 145 -2.34 -4.03 -3.20
CA LEU A 145 -1.19 -4.33 -4.08
C LEU A 145 -0.15 -3.21 -4.12
N GLY A 146 -0.57 -1.95 -4.00
CA GLY A 146 0.36 -0.82 -3.89
C GLY A 146 1.30 -0.92 -2.68
N VAL A 147 0.77 -1.33 -1.53
CA VAL A 147 1.58 -1.54 -0.31
C VAL A 147 2.57 -2.68 -0.50
N TYR A 148 2.13 -3.80 -1.08
CA TYR A 148 3.01 -4.92 -1.39
C TYR A 148 4.09 -4.54 -2.41
N MET A 149 3.77 -3.72 -3.41
CA MET A 149 4.75 -3.25 -4.40
C MET A 149 5.90 -2.49 -3.71
N PHE A 150 5.58 -1.58 -2.79
CA PHE A 150 6.59 -0.87 -2.02
C PHE A 150 7.36 -1.80 -1.07
N TYR A 151 6.68 -2.75 -0.44
CA TYR A 151 7.32 -3.77 0.41
C TYR A 151 8.36 -4.58 -0.38
N TYR A 152 8.02 -5.09 -1.57
CA TYR A 152 8.96 -5.85 -2.40
C TYR A 152 10.02 -4.96 -3.04
N ALA A 153 9.72 -3.69 -3.34
CA ALA A 153 10.74 -2.73 -3.78
C ALA A 153 11.84 -2.55 -2.73
N LYS A 154 11.49 -2.49 -1.44
CA LYS A 154 12.46 -2.36 -0.34
C LYS A 154 13.14 -3.69 0.00
N THR A 155 12.39 -4.77 0.15
CA THR A 155 12.95 -6.07 0.57
C THR A 155 13.76 -6.79 -0.50
N ALA A 156 13.56 -6.46 -1.78
CA ALA A 156 14.43 -6.92 -2.85
C ALA A 156 15.82 -6.25 -2.81
N GLN A 157 15.92 -5.04 -2.27
CA GLN A 157 17.19 -4.31 -2.11
C GLN A 157 17.91 -4.70 -0.82
N ASP A 158 17.17 -4.80 0.28
CA ASP A 158 17.74 -5.07 1.60
C ASP A 158 16.79 -5.96 2.43
N PRO A 159 17.19 -7.22 2.75
CA PRO A 159 16.40 -8.16 3.54
C PRO A 159 16.03 -7.66 4.93
N LYS A 160 16.70 -6.65 5.50
CA LYS A 160 16.36 -6.11 6.83
C LYS A 160 14.98 -5.46 6.88
N PHE A 161 14.40 -5.11 5.72
CA PHE A 161 13.06 -4.55 5.63
C PHE A 161 11.96 -5.61 5.59
N LYS A 162 12.31 -6.90 5.65
CA LYS A 162 11.31 -7.97 5.75
C LYS A 162 10.46 -7.78 7.01
N LEU A 163 9.20 -8.21 6.89
CA LEU A 163 8.30 -8.24 8.03
C LEU A 163 8.82 -9.25 9.07
N GLU A 164 8.64 -8.89 10.33
CA GLU A 164 8.83 -9.80 11.45
C GLU A 164 7.66 -10.79 11.52
N ASP A 165 7.87 -11.93 12.19
CA ASP A 165 6.80 -12.92 12.36
C ASP A 165 5.64 -12.29 13.17
N PRO A 166 4.42 -12.20 12.60
CA PRO A 166 3.27 -11.67 13.32
C PRO A 166 3.00 -12.40 14.65
N ARG A 167 3.40 -13.68 14.76
CA ARG A 167 3.20 -14.52 15.95
C ARG A 167 4.09 -14.14 17.11
N GLU A 168 5.26 -13.55 16.84
CA GLU A 168 6.25 -13.15 17.83
C GLU A 168 6.10 -11.67 18.25
N TYR A 169 5.04 -11.01 17.80
CA TYR A 169 4.87 -9.59 18.07
C TYR A 169 4.42 -9.32 19.50
N THR A 170 5.26 -8.59 20.23
CA THR A 170 5.06 -8.19 21.64
C THR A 170 5.07 -6.66 21.78
N GLU A 171 4.66 -6.14 22.95
CA GLU A 171 4.74 -4.69 23.22
C GLU A 171 6.20 -4.19 23.21
N GLU A 172 7.16 -5.04 23.60
CA GLU A 172 8.59 -4.70 23.53
C GLU A 172 9.06 -4.55 22.08
N ASN A 173 8.65 -5.47 21.20
CA ASN A 173 9.00 -5.42 19.78
C ASN A 173 8.33 -4.24 19.06
N ARG A 174 7.16 -3.80 19.52
CA ARG A 174 6.45 -2.65 18.95
C ARG A 174 7.27 -1.36 18.94
N LEU A 175 8.14 -1.18 19.95
CA LEU A 175 8.97 0.01 20.12
C LEU A 175 10.38 -0.16 19.54
N LYS A 176 10.70 -1.30 18.91
CA LYS A 176 12.00 -1.50 18.27
C LYS A 176 12.15 -0.54 17.10
N VAL A 177 12.85 0.56 17.35
CA VAL A 177 13.30 1.50 16.34
C VAL A 177 14.35 0.79 15.49
N ARG A 178 14.13 0.67 14.17
CA ARG A 178 15.13 0.15 13.22
C ARG A 178 16.18 1.24 12.92
N PHE A 179 16.89 1.67 13.96
CA PHE A 179 18.01 2.60 13.84
C PHE A 179 19.31 1.81 13.70
N ASP A 180 20.08 2.10 12.66
CA ASP A 180 21.43 1.57 12.47
C ASP A 180 22.46 2.65 12.88
N PRO A 181 23.03 2.55 14.09
CA PRO A 181 23.97 3.55 14.59
C PRO A 181 25.28 3.60 13.79
N GLU A 182 25.68 2.53 13.10
CA GLU A 182 26.92 2.53 12.33
C GLU A 182 26.72 3.26 11.00
N LYS A 183 25.60 3.02 10.32
CA LYS A 183 25.22 3.80 9.12
C LYS A 183 25.07 5.30 9.44
N TYR A 184 24.67 5.63 10.67
CA TYR A 184 24.64 6.99 11.20
C TYR A 184 26.06 7.60 11.35
N LYS A 185 27.01 6.85 11.91
CA LYS A 185 28.39 7.32 12.12
C LYS A 185 29.13 7.57 10.80
N GLU A 186 28.90 6.72 9.79
CA GLU A 186 29.52 6.87 8.47
C GLU A 186 29.10 8.16 7.76
N GLY A 187 27.88 8.66 8.02
CA GLY A 187 27.36 9.88 7.42
C GLY A 187 27.91 11.17 8.02
N HIS A 188 28.00 11.28 9.35
CA HIS A 188 28.29 12.57 10.01
C HIS A 188 28.97 12.41 11.39
N PRO A 189 30.25 12.76 11.56
CA PRO A 189 30.96 12.60 12.84
C PRO A 189 30.64 13.66 13.90
N HIS A 190 30.12 14.85 13.55
CA HIS A 190 30.02 15.96 14.50
C HIS A 190 28.80 16.87 14.22
N ASP A 191 28.20 17.33 15.33
CA ASP A 191 27.33 18.49 15.49
C ASP A 191 25.82 18.36 15.19
N GLU A 192 25.08 18.15 16.29
CA GLU A 192 23.70 18.57 16.57
C GLU A 192 22.65 18.48 15.44
N LEU A 193 22.24 17.26 15.11
CA LEU A 193 21.05 17.05 14.27
C LEU A 193 19.78 17.61 14.92
N SER A 194 18.91 18.19 14.08
CA SER A 194 17.56 18.55 14.48
C SER A 194 16.73 17.30 14.85
N THR A 195 15.69 17.49 15.64
CA THR A 195 14.74 16.40 15.98
C THR A 195 14.14 15.75 14.72
N TRP A 196 13.96 16.51 13.64
CA TRP A 196 13.42 15.98 12.39
C TRP A 196 14.40 15.14 11.61
N ASP A 197 15.69 15.50 11.62
CA ASP A 197 16.70 14.70 10.94
C ASP A 197 16.91 13.36 11.66
N ARG A 198 16.80 13.35 13.00
CA ARG A 198 16.73 12.11 13.78
C ARG A 198 15.55 11.22 13.34
N ILE A 199 14.36 11.81 13.14
CA ILE A 199 13.18 11.05 12.68
C ILE A 199 13.38 10.52 11.25
N ARG A 200 13.86 11.35 10.32
CA ARG A 200 14.12 10.95 8.93
C ARG A 200 15.11 9.80 8.86
N LEU A 201 16.24 9.92 9.55
CA LEU A 201 17.23 8.86 9.67
C LEU A 201 16.66 7.60 10.30
N SER A 202 15.86 7.71 11.37
CA SER A 202 15.23 6.55 12.03
C SER A 202 14.26 5.78 11.13
N ASN A 203 13.77 6.42 10.06
CA ASN A 203 12.92 5.80 9.04
C ASN A 203 13.70 5.37 7.79
N GLY A 204 15.03 5.43 7.82
CA GLY A 204 15.91 5.01 6.73
C GLY A 204 15.98 5.99 5.55
N TYR A 205 15.62 7.26 5.76
CA TYR A 205 15.86 8.32 4.79
C TYR A 205 17.30 8.81 4.87
N ASP A 206 17.84 9.17 3.72
CA ASP A 206 19.11 9.89 3.62
C ASP A 206 18.86 11.38 3.85
N ILE A 207 19.72 12.03 4.63
CA ILE A 207 19.69 13.48 4.87
C ILE A 207 20.91 14.18 4.26
N THR A 208 21.82 13.45 3.61
CA THR A 208 23.02 14.02 2.99
C THR A 208 22.68 14.86 1.75
N GLU A 209 21.52 14.61 1.13
CA GLU A 209 21.03 15.32 -0.05
C GLU A 209 19.70 16.03 0.23
N GLU A 210 19.76 17.28 0.68
CA GLU A 210 18.93 18.38 0.18
C GLU A 210 19.20 19.61 1.05
N LYS A 211 19.72 20.69 0.44
CA LYS A 211 19.28 22.02 0.84
C LYS A 211 17.77 22.03 0.62
N SER A 212 17.02 21.80 1.68
CA SER A 212 15.57 21.77 1.58
C SER A 212 15.11 23.17 1.18
N ALA A 213 14.10 23.27 0.32
CA ALA A 213 13.49 24.57 -0.02
C ALA A 213 13.05 25.35 1.24
N TRP A 214 12.83 24.65 2.38
CA TRP A 214 12.55 25.29 3.67
C TRP A 214 13.75 26.02 4.28
N ASP A 215 14.98 25.61 3.98
CA ASP A 215 16.19 26.27 4.50
C ASP A 215 16.41 27.62 3.80
N GLU A 216 16.05 27.73 2.52
CA GLU A 216 15.98 29.02 1.81
C GLU A 216 14.90 29.95 2.38
N ILE A 217 13.76 29.39 2.83
CA ILE A 217 12.68 30.19 3.44
C ILE A 217 13.08 30.69 4.83
N ARG A 218 13.76 29.88 5.64
CA ARG A 218 14.17 30.27 7.01
C ARG A 218 15.36 31.25 7.05
N SER A 219 16.12 31.34 5.96
CA SER A 219 17.27 32.25 5.87
C SER A 219 16.92 33.65 5.34
N LYS A 220 15.64 33.90 5.02
CA LYS A 220 15.08 35.23 4.74
C LYS A 220 14.36 35.79 5.96
#